data_AF-A0A6I1MWU6-F1
#
_entry.id   AF-A0A6I1MWU6-F1
#
_cell.length_a   1.000
_cell.length_b   1.000
_cell.length_c   1.000
_cell.angle_alpha   90.00
_cell.angle_beta   90.00
_cell.angle_gamma   90.00
#
_symmetry.space_group_name_H-M   'P 1'
#
loop_
_entity.id
_entity.type
_entity.pdbx_description
1 polymer ?
#
loop_
_entity_poly.entity_id
_entity_poly.type
_entity_poly.pdbx_seq_one_letter_code
_entity_poly.pdbx_strand_id
1 'polypeptide(L)' 'MDVIQQIRELMNEVIRWLQILGVPSAGLAFAFGGILHIFGGAEGIRKAKPWYIGGAIGLVVILGASAIANFLQSKITF' A
#
# COMPACT_ATOMS: atom_id res chain seq x y z
N MET A 1 13.89 28.17 -4.88
CA MET A 1 13.76 26.73 -4.57
C MET A 1 14.79 25.99 -5.38
N ASP A 2 15.69 25.30 -4.70
CA ASP A 2 16.71 24.46 -5.35
C ASP A 2 16.03 23.26 -6.03
N VAL A 3 16.53 22.84 -7.20
CA VAL A 3 15.92 21.76 -8.01
C VAL A 3 15.82 20.46 -7.20
N ILE A 4 16.78 20.24 -6.31
CA ILE A 4 16.83 19.09 -5.39
C ILE A 4 15.62 19.09 -4.44
N GLN A 5 15.17 20.25 -3.96
CA GLN A 5 14.03 20.33 -3.05
C GLN A 5 12.70 20.04 -3.79
N GLN A 6 12.56 20.51 -5.03
CA GLN A 6 11.38 20.21 -5.86
C GLN A 6 11.25 18.71 -6.13
N ILE A 7 12.36 18.03 -6.44
CA ILE A 7 12.36 16.57 -6.64
C ILE A 7 11.92 15.84 -5.37
N ARG A 8 12.41 16.28 -4.20
CA ARG A 8 12.04 15.69 -2.91
C ARG A 8 10.54 15.85 -2.62
N GLU A 9 10.01 17.05 -2.81
CA GLU A 9 8.58 17.33 -2.61
C GLU A 9 7.71 16.48 -3.53
N LEU A 10 8.08 16.40 -4.81
CA LEU A 10 7.36 15.59 -5.80
C LEU A 10 7.38 14.10 -5.45
N MET A 11 8.51 13.56 -4.97
CA MET A 11 8.59 12.17 -4.51
C MET A 11 7.69 11.90 -3.30
N ASN A 12 7.68 12.79 -2.31
CA ASN A 12 6.81 12.67 -1.14
C ASN A 12 5.33 12.76 -1.52
N GLU A 13 5.02 13.64 -2.47
CA GLU A 13 3.66 13.79 -2.98
C GLU A 13 3.20 12.51 -3.68
N VAL A 14 4.01 11.94 -4.60
CA VAL A 14 3.71 10.65 -5.26
C VAL A 14 3.42 9.54 -4.25
N ILE A 15 4.23 9.42 -3.20
CA ILE A 15 4.02 8.44 -2.13
C ILE A 15 2.66 8.69 -1.44
N ARG A 16 2.31 9.95 -1.18
CA ARG A 16 1.02 10.32 -0.57
C ARG A 16 -0.16 9.93 -1.47
N TRP A 17 -0.07 10.18 -2.78
CA TRP A 17 -1.09 9.76 -3.74
C TRP A 17 -1.27 8.23 -3.76
N LEU A 18 -0.16 7.50 -3.72
CA LEU A 18 -0.16 6.03 -3.61
C LEU A 18 -0.82 5.55 -2.32
N GLN A 19 -0.64 6.23 -1.18
CA GLN A 19 -1.32 5.87 0.06
C GLN A 19 -2.83 6.15 0.02
N ILE A 20 -3.23 7.30 -0.52
CA ILE A 20 -4.63 7.70 -0.62
C ILE A 20 -5.45 6.71 -1.44
N LEU A 21 -4.87 6.15 -2.52
CA LEU A 21 -5.55 5.15 -3.36
C LEU A 21 -5.27 3.72 -2.89
N GLY A 22 -4.07 3.46 -2.42
CA GLY A 22 -3.56 2.13 -2.06
C GLY A 22 -4.18 1.55 -0.80
N VAL A 23 -4.35 2.36 0.26
CA VAL A 23 -4.93 1.87 1.52
C VAL A 23 -6.41 1.52 1.34
N PRO A 24 -7.27 2.36 0.71
CA PRO A 24 -8.65 1.98 0.45
C PRO A 24 -8.80 0.80 -0.50
N SER A 25 -7.98 0.71 -1.55
CA SER A 25 -8.03 -0.43 -2.49
C SER A 25 -7.63 -1.75 -1.85
N ALA A 26 -6.65 -1.74 -0.93
CA ALA A 26 -6.35 -2.90 -0.11
C ALA A 26 -7.51 -3.26 0.83
N GLY A 27 -8.16 -2.26 1.45
CA GLY A 27 -9.38 -2.47 2.23
C GLY A 27 -10.49 -3.16 1.43
N LEU A 28 -10.70 -2.74 0.18
CA LEU A 28 -11.62 -3.41 -0.75
C LEU A 28 -11.19 -4.84 -1.08
N ALA A 29 -9.90 -5.07 -1.33
CA ALA A 29 -9.38 -6.42 -1.59
C ALA A 29 -9.65 -7.37 -0.41
N PHE A 30 -9.45 -6.91 0.83
CA PHE A 30 -9.79 -7.68 2.02
C PHE A 30 -11.30 -7.89 2.18
N ALA A 31 -12.12 -6.89 1.86
CA ALA A 31 -13.57 -7.01 1.91
C ALA A 31 -14.09 -8.04 0.88
N PHE A 32 -13.64 -7.98 -0.37
CA PHE A 32 -14.00 -8.97 -1.40
C PHE A 32 -13.49 -10.37 -1.05
N GLY A 33 -12.27 -10.50 -0.54
CA GLY A 33 -11.75 -11.76 -0.01
C GLY A 33 -12.63 -12.29 1.14
N GLY A 34 -13.06 -11.43 2.06
CA GLY A 34 -13.97 -11.74 3.16
C GLY A 34 -15.31 -12.30 2.71
N ILE A 35 -15.94 -11.66 1.72
CA ILE A 35 -17.20 -12.13 1.14
C ILE A 35 -17.02 -13.53 0.53
N LEU A 36 -15.96 -13.74 -0.26
CA LEU A 36 -15.69 -15.05 -0.86
C LEU A 36 -15.37 -16.12 0.19
N HIS A 37 -14.73 -15.75 1.30
CA HIS A 37 -14.42 -16.67 2.38
C HIS A 37 -15.69 -17.10 3.14
N ILE A 38 -16.56 -16.15 3.50
CA ILE A 38 -17.79 -16.41 4.26
C ILE A 38 -18.81 -17.17 3.41
N PHE A 39 -19.03 -16.74 2.17
CA PHE A 39 -20.11 -17.24 1.31
C PHE A 39 -19.68 -18.28 0.28
N GLY A 40 -18.38 -18.55 0.12
CA GLY A 40 -17.86 -19.42 -0.95
C GLY A 40 -17.91 -20.93 -0.66
N GLY A 41 -18.43 -21.36 0.49
CA GLY A 41 -18.50 -22.77 0.86
C GLY A 41 -17.13 -23.45 0.92
N ALA A 42 -17.03 -24.72 0.50
CA ALA A 42 -15.78 -25.49 0.53
C ALA A 42 -14.62 -24.84 -0.27
N GLU A 43 -14.97 -24.05 -1.30
CA GLU A 43 -14.01 -23.38 -2.17
C GLU A 43 -13.73 -21.92 -1.76
N GLY A 44 -14.39 -21.44 -0.70
CA GLY A 44 -14.35 -20.03 -0.28
C GLY A 44 -12.95 -19.56 0.07
N ILE A 45 -12.21 -20.34 0.87
CA ILE A 45 -10.81 -20.05 1.20
C ILE A 45 -9.93 -20.02 -0.05
N ARG A 46 -10.09 -20.99 -0.97
CA ARG A 46 -9.25 -21.07 -2.17
C ARG A 46 -9.41 -19.82 -3.05
N LYS A 47 -10.64 -19.31 -3.17
CA LYS A 47 -10.95 -18.10 -3.93
C LYS A 47 -10.61 -16.81 -3.18
N ALA A 48 -10.69 -16.78 -1.86
CA ALA A 48 -10.35 -15.62 -1.04
C ALA A 48 -8.84 -15.41 -0.90
N LYS A 49 -8.04 -16.49 -0.90
CA LYS A 49 -6.59 -16.46 -0.66
C LYS A 49 -5.82 -15.47 -1.57
N PRO A 50 -6.07 -15.38 -2.89
CA PRO A 50 -5.39 -14.41 -3.75
C PRO A 50 -5.71 -12.96 -3.39
N TRP A 51 -6.93 -12.67 -2.94
CA TRP A 51 -7.34 -11.32 -2.53
C TRP A 51 -6.64 -10.87 -1.25
N TYR A 52 -6.53 -11.78 -0.27
CA TYR A 52 -5.80 -11.51 0.97
C TYR A 52 -4.31 -11.34 0.74
N ILE A 53 -3.69 -12.23 -0.04
CA ILE A 53 -2.26 -12.16 -0.33
C ILE A 53 -1.95 -10.93 -1.18
N GLY A 54 -2.70 -10.68 -2.24
CA GLY A 54 -2.53 -9.51 -3.09
C GLY A 54 -2.73 -8.19 -2.33
N GLY A 55 -3.80 -8.11 -1.54
CA GLY A 55 -4.08 -6.95 -0.69
C GLY A 55 -3.00 -6.71 0.37
N ALA A 56 -2.52 -7.76 1.04
CA ALA A 56 -1.47 -7.67 2.04
C ALA A 56 -0.12 -7.24 1.44
N ILE A 57 0.30 -7.88 0.34
CA ILE A 57 1.56 -7.55 -0.33
C ILE A 57 1.52 -6.11 -0.85
N GLY A 58 0.44 -5.71 -1.53
CA GLY A 58 0.30 -4.35 -2.03
C GLY A 58 0.36 -3.30 -0.93
N LEU A 59 -0.31 -3.56 0.21
CA LEU A 59 -0.31 -2.65 1.35
C LEU A 59 1.07 -2.57 2.02
N VAL A 60 1.81 -3.67 2.14
CA VAL A 60 3.19 -3.67 2.64
C VAL A 60 4.11 -2.83 1.73
N VAL A 61 3.97 -2.93 0.41
CA VAL A 61 4.79 -2.14 -0.52
C VAL A 61 4.49 -0.64 -0.37
N ILE A 62 3.21 -0.26 -0.31
CA ILE A 62 2.79 1.15 -0.19
C ILE A 62 3.23 1.76 1.14
N LEU A 63 3.05 1.05 2.26
CA LEU A 63 3.47 1.54 3.56
C LEU A 63 4.99 1.48 3.75
N GLY A 64 5.64 0.45 3.19
CA GLY A 64 7.09 0.27 3.22
C GLY A 64 7.83 1.38 2.48
N ALA A 65 7.32 1.83 1.33
CA ALA A 65 7.88 2.96 0.59
C ALA A 65 7.94 4.24 1.45
N SER A 66 6.88 4.53 2.19
CA SER A 66 6.84 5.68 3.10
C SER A 66 7.78 5.52 4.30
N ALA A 67 7.87 4.31 4.85
CA ALA A 67 8.79 4.03 5.94
C ALA A 67 10.26 4.23 5.51
N ILE A 68 10.63 3.79 4.31
CA ILE A 68 11.96 4.01 3.74
C ILE A 68 12.20 5.50 3.46
N ALA A 69 11.23 6.20 2.88
CA ALA A 69 11.35 7.64 2.63
C ALA A 69 11.58 8.42 3.93
N ASN A 70 10.81 8.12 4.99
CA ASN A 70 10.98 8.73 6.31
C ASN A 70 12.33 8.37 6.95
N PHE A 71 12.76 7.11 6.82
CA PHE A 71 14.05 6.67 7.34
C PHE A 71 15.21 7.41 6.68
N LEU A 72 15.20 7.52 5.35
CA LEU A 72 16.23 8.27 4.60
C LEU A 72 16.22 9.75 4.98
N GLN A 73 15.04 10.36 5.15
CA GLN A 73 14.95 11.75 5.62
C GLN A 73 15.50 11.95 7.04
N SER A 74 15.37 10.95 7.92
CA SER A 74 15.92 11.04 9.29
C SER A 74 17.44 10.87 9.38
N LYS A 75 18.06 10.23 8.36
CA LYS A 75 19.51 9.95 8.32
C LYS A 75 20.28 10.94 7.45
N ILE A 76 19.65 11.46 6.41
CA ILE A 76 20.24 12.44 5.52
C ILE A 76 19.93 13.83 6.09
N THR A 77 20.80 14.27 6.99
CA THR A 77 20.87 15.68 7.41
C THR A 77 21.42 16.46 6.22
N PHE A 78 20.60 17.31 5.61
CA PHE A 78 21.07 18.44 4.81
C PHE A 78 21.01 19.69 5.67
#